data_AF-A0A550D0R7-F1
#
_entry.id   AF-A0A550D0R7-F1
#
_cell.length_a   1.000
_cell.length_b   1.000
_cell.length_c   1.000
_cell.angle_alpha   90.00
_cell.angle_beta   90.00
_cell.angle_gamma   90.00
#
_symmetry.space_group_name_H-M   'P 1'
#
loop_
_entity.id
_entity.type
_entity.pdbx_description
1 polymer ?
#
loop_
_entity_poly.entity_id
_entity_poly.type
_entity_poly.pdbx_seq_one_letter_code
_entity_poly.pdbx_strand_id
1 'polypeptide(L)'
;MLWPAAVISRVCTRWREIAIASTALWSFISMEFDASHKHNGQLIHPVWLVTPREVNAYLLLCLRRSGDAPLRVALLGDSSTATEFHQVALQMLCDVAHRWRSLTSTNGMLESVVRMLRHGLPRLENLAVCRSRTNLCRPAMPGYVPRMPQLQSYSGPPWSGFYARVTSTLIRVELSPAEPEHAVELLLNCTNIVQCTLDLEKLDPYSERHQRPLDSLAKGRVMAPALRSLRIKSMRADFICEVLRKIQAPALRELLVMQSNYREGSIVLPVEEFLGASPCQMTRLTLWDVSVSANDLQRIMDMTPHLRRLVVVQIPRHSFEETGINKMRFVMRRMWECQPLLDDNLLHRLIPGAGGRKSILPCLERLDLDGVISGSFTSLADMVDDRRESATPLKAVRLIVREGSELSDDKDAVERLREGLGHGFRMTRHCPAPS
;
A
#
# COMPACT_ATOMS: atom_id res chain seq x y z
N MET A 1 -16.91 -9.48 20.98
CA MET A 1 -15.58 -9.22 21.58
C MET A 1 -15.08 -10.51 22.25
N LEU A 2 -14.24 -11.30 21.57
CA LEU A 2 -13.61 -12.48 22.17
C LEU A 2 -12.23 -12.07 22.69
N TRP A 3 -12.01 -12.22 23.99
CA TRP A 3 -10.73 -11.93 24.61
C TRP A 3 -9.96 -13.24 24.77
N PRO A 4 -8.87 -13.45 24.00
CA PRO A 4 -8.19 -14.74 23.93
C PRO A 4 -7.81 -15.29 25.31
N ALA A 5 -7.35 -14.43 26.23
CA ALA A 5 -6.97 -14.82 27.59
C ALA A 5 -8.13 -15.45 28.38
N ALA A 6 -9.34 -14.87 28.31
CA ALA A 6 -10.50 -15.44 29.00
C ALA A 6 -10.96 -16.75 28.36
N VAL A 7 -10.95 -16.86 27.03
CA VAL A 7 -11.30 -18.09 26.33
C VAL A 7 -10.35 -19.21 26.73
N ILE A 8 -9.04 -18.96 26.71
CA ILE A 8 -8.02 -19.94 27.12
C ILE A 8 -8.19 -20.34 28.59
N SER A 9 -8.53 -19.40 29.48
CA SER A 9 -8.72 -19.66 30.91
C SER A 9 -9.89 -20.60 31.25
N ARG A 10 -10.78 -20.84 30.28
CA ARG A 10 -11.95 -21.72 30.41
C ARG A 10 -11.72 -23.15 29.92
N VAL A 11 -10.60 -23.44 29.25
CA VAL A 11 -10.36 -24.77 28.62
C VAL A 11 -10.12 -25.87 29.66
N CYS A 12 -9.07 -25.75 30.47
CA CYS A 12 -8.78 -26.66 31.59
C CYS A 12 -7.92 -25.96 32.64
N THR A 13 -7.70 -26.59 33.81
CA THR A 13 -6.92 -26.00 34.91
C THR A 13 -5.50 -25.58 34.48
N ARG A 14 -4.82 -26.43 33.70
CA ARG A 14 -3.47 -26.12 33.19
C ARG A 14 -3.46 -24.90 32.25
N TRP A 15 -4.42 -24.80 31.34
CA TRP A 15 -4.53 -23.63 30.46
C TRP A 15 -4.91 -22.36 31.23
N ARG A 16 -5.69 -22.48 32.30
CA ARG A 16 -5.98 -21.38 33.21
C ARG A 16 -4.74 -20.87 33.93
N GLU A 17 -3.91 -21.76 34.45
CA GLU A 17 -2.63 -21.40 35.09
C GLU A 17 -1.71 -20.68 34.11
N ILE A 18 -1.56 -21.24 32.89
CA ILE A 18 -0.77 -20.62 31.82
C ILE A 18 -1.33 -19.23 31.46
N ALA A 19 -2.65 -19.12 31.31
CA ALA A 19 -3.30 -17.85 31.00
C ALA A 19 -3.05 -16.81 32.09
N ILE A 20 -3.16 -17.20 33.37
CA ILE A 20 -2.95 -16.32 34.52
C ILE A 20 -1.48 -15.88 34.63
N ALA A 21 -0.53 -16.79 34.39
CA ALA A 21 0.90 -16.51 34.51
C ALA A 21 1.45 -15.66 33.34
N SER A 22 0.83 -15.74 32.17
CA SER A 22 1.31 -15.05 30.97
C SER A 22 0.71 -13.65 30.83
N THR A 23 1.41 -12.63 31.36
CA THR A 23 1.01 -11.22 31.29
C THR A 23 0.76 -10.75 29.85
N ALA A 24 1.54 -11.25 28.89
CA ALA A 24 1.43 -10.91 27.48
C ALA A 24 0.05 -11.24 26.86
N LEU A 25 -0.65 -12.27 27.38
CA LEU A 25 -2.00 -12.61 26.94
C LEU A 25 -3.04 -11.55 27.34
N TRP A 26 -2.77 -10.81 28.41
CA TRP A 26 -3.65 -9.74 28.93
C TRP A 26 -3.27 -8.35 28.42
N SER A 27 -2.14 -8.22 27.73
CA SER A 27 -1.63 -6.95 27.20
C SER A 27 -2.26 -6.51 25.88
N PHE A 28 -3.11 -7.34 25.25
CA PHE A 28 -3.89 -6.97 24.08
C PHE A 28 -5.34 -6.69 24.48
N ILE A 29 -5.75 -5.44 24.33
CA ILE A 29 -7.08 -4.96 24.70
C ILE A 29 -7.75 -4.47 23.43
N SER A 30 -8.89 -5.05 23.07
CA SER A 30 -9.67 -4.64 21.92
C SER A 30 -11.07 -4.27 22.36
N MET A 31 -11.50 -3.05 22.07
CA MET A 31 -12.85 -2.58 22.32
C MET A 31 -13.50 -2.19 20.99
N GLU A 32 -14.71 -2.70 20.76
CA GLU A 32 -15.52 -2.44 19.58
C GLU A 32 -16.80 -1.75 20.06
N PHE A 33 -17.04 -0.55 19.56
CA PHE A 33 -18.10 0.38 19.97
C PHE A 33 -19.24 0.47 18.94
N ASP A 34 -19.12 -0.26 17.83
CA ASP A 34 -20.15 -0.32 16.80
C ASP A 34 -21.14 -1.45 17.11
N ALA A 35 -22.36 -1.08 17.48
CA ALA A 35 -23.46 -2.00 17.73
C ALA A 35 -24.39 -2.15 16.50
N SER A 36 -24.05 -1.57 15.35
CA SER A 36 -24.97 -1.45 14.22
C SER A 36 -24.37 -1.95 12.91
N HIS A 37 -23.90 -3.19 12.89
CA HIS A 37 -23.65 -3.88 11.62
C HIS A 37 -25.00 -4.07 10.90
N LYS A 38 -25.32 -3.17 9.96
CA LYS A 38 -26.42 -3.37 9.01
C LYS A 38 -26.01 -4.45 8.03
N HIS A 39 -26.32 -5.71 8.33
CA HIS A 39 -26.24 -6.77 7.33
C HIS A 39 -27.52 -6.73 6.52
N ASN A 40 -27.44 -6.46 5.22
CA ASN A 40 -28.59 -6.38 4.31
C ASN A 40 -29.70 -5.38 4.73
N GLY A 41 -29.31 -4.25 5.34
CA GLY A 41 -30.27 -3.21 5.77
C GLY A 41 -31.05 -3.55 7.04
N GLN A 42 -30.94 -4.77 7.58
CA GLN A 42 -31.45 -5.11 8.90
C GLN A 42 -30.39 -4.80 9.96
N LEU A 43 -30.81 -4.11 11.02
CA LEU A 43 -30.00 -3.94 12.23
C LEU A 43 -29.88 -5.31 12.90
N ILE A 44 -28.82 -6.05 12.58
CA ILE A 44 -28.43 -7.18 13.41
C ILE A 44 -27.80 -6.55 14.65
N HIS A 45 -28.59 -6.44 15.71
CA HIS A 45 -28.03 -6.16 17.02
C HIS A 45 -27.02 -7.27 17.31
N PRO A 46 -25.73 -6.94 17.52
CA PRO A 46 -24.77 -7.94 17.91
C PRO A 46 -25.30 -8.64 19.17
N VAL A 47 -25.31 -9.97 19.15
CA VAL A 47 -25.78 -10.86 20.24
C VAL A 47 -25.01 -10.66 21.56
N TRP A 48 -24.09 -9.71 21.62
CA TRP A 48 -23.29 -9.37 22.78
C TRP A 48 -24.03 -8.36 23.67
N LEU A 49 -25.02 -8.83 24.44
CA LEU A 49 -25.63 -8.12 25.58
C LEU A 49 -24.63 -8.00 26.76
N VAL A 50 -23.43 -7.48 26.51
CA VAL A 50 -22.47 -7.23 27.59
C VAL A 50 -22.86 -5.90 28.23
N THR A 51 -23.24 -5.94 29.50
CA THR A 51 -23.57 -4.73 30.25
C THR A 51 -22.31 -3.85 30.38
N PRO A 52 -22.44 -2.51 30.46
CA PRO A 52 -21.31 -1.62 30.73
C PRO A 52 -20.47 -2.05 31.94
N ARG A 53 -21.11 -2.61 32.96
CA ARG A 53 -20.47 -3.12 34.17
C ARG A 53 -19.53 -4.29 33.87
N GLU A 54 -19.94 -5.20 33.00
CA GLU A 54 -19.13 -6.36 32.59
C GLU A 54 -17.93 -5.93 31.73
N VAL A 55 -18.13 -5.00 30.79
CA VAL A 55 -17.01 -4.43 30.00
C VAL A 55 -15.97 -3.81 30.93
N ASN A 56 -16.40 -2.99 31.88
CA ASN A 56 -15.50 -2.33 32.82
C ASN A 56 -14.79 -3.32 33.75
N ALA A 57 -15.52 -4.30 34.29
CA ALA A 57 -14.94 -5.35 35.15
C ALA A 57 -13.87 -6.15 34.39
N TYR A 58 -14.13 -6.46 33.12
CA TYR A 58 -13.20 -7.21 32.28
C TYR A 58 -11.97 -6.38 31.92
N LEU A 59 -12.16 -5.12 31.54
CA LEU A 59 -11.06 -4.21 31.25
C LEU A 59 -10.15 -4.06 32.48
N LEU A 60 -10.72 -3.85 33.66
CA LEU A 60 -9.97 -3.78 34.91
C LEU A 60 -9.18 -5.07 35.19
N LEU A 61 -9.78 -6.23 34.92
CA LEU A 61 -9.09 -7.51 35.04
C LEU A 61 -7.87 -7.59 34.10
N CYS A 62 -8.00 -7.16 32.85
CA CYS A 62 -6.88 -7.12 31.89
C CYS A 62 -5.78 -6.16 32.33
N LEU A 63 -6.15 -4.97 32.77
CA LEU A 63 -5.20 -3.96 33.23
C LEU A 63 -4.41 -4.46 34.46
N ARG A 64 -5.07 -5.14 35.40
CA ARG A 64 -4.41 -5.74 36.56
C ARG A 64 -3.49 -6.91 36.18
N ARG A 65 -3.96 -7.82 35.32
CA ARG A 65 -3.20 -9.01 34.92
C ARG A 65 -2.03 -8.70 34.00
N SER A 66 -2.13 -7.65 33.19
CA SER A 66 -1.03 -7.19 32.35
C SER A 66 0.10 -6.52 33.15
N GLY A 67 -0.12 -6.12 34.41
CA GLY A 67 0.91 -5.52 35.26
C GLY A 67 1.49 -4.25 34.65
N ASP A 68 2.80 -4.18 34.48
CA ASP A 68 3.50 -3.09 33.78
C ASP A 68 3.83 -3.40 32.31
N ALA A 69 3.34 -4.53 31.79
CA ALA A 69 3.65 -4.93 30.43
C ALA A 69 3.13 -3.89 29.42
N PRO A 70 3.88 -3.65 28.31
CA PRO A 70 3.44 -2.75 27.25
C PRO A 70 2.10 -3.18 26.64
N LEU A 71 1.19 -2.24 26.46
CA LEU A 71 -0.16 -2.49 26.00
C LEU A 71 -0.29 -2.32 24.48
N ARG A 72 -1.09 -3.19 23.88
CA ARG A 72 -1.59 -3.08 22.51
C ARG A 72 -3.09 -2.85 22.60
N VAL A 73 -3.54 -1.68 22.20
CA VAL A 73 -4.93 -1.23 22.34
C VAL A 73 -5.55 -1.10 20.96
N ALA A 74 -6.72 -1.69 20.75
CA ALA A 74 -7.54 -1.52 19.55
C ALA A 74 -8.90 -0.92 19.94
N LEU A 75 -9.26 0.22 19.36
CA LEU A 75 -10.49 0.97 19.62
C LEU A 75 -11.26 1.12 18.30
N LEU A 76 -12.21 0.24 18.06
CA LEU A 76 -12.93 0.16 16.79
C LEU A 76 -14.36 0.66 16.98
N GLY A 77 -14.89 1.41 16.02
CA GLY A 77 -16.30 1.85 16.01
C GLY A 77 -16.47 3.34 15.67
N ASP A 78 -17.69 3.84 15.67
CA ASP A 78 -17.98 5.24 15.39
C ASP A 78 -18.05 6.06 16.69
N SER A 79 -17.51 7.28 16.72
CA SER A 79 -17.61 8.15 17.90
C SER A 79 -19.04 8.57 18.18
N SER A 80 -19.89 8.62 17.16
CA SER A 80 -21.31 8.96 17.30
C SER A 80 -22.06 7.99 18.20
N THR A 81 -21.58 6.74 18.33
CA THR A 81 -22.18 5.69 19.18
C THR A 81 -21.51 5.56 20.55
N ALA A 82 -20.53 6.41 20.85
CA ALA A 82 -19.87 6.42 22.15
C ALA A 82 -20.82 6.97 23.23
N THR A 83 -21.62 6.08 23.82
CA THR A 83 -22.41 6.36 25.02
C THR A 83 -21.54 6.80 26.20
N GLU A 84 -22.13 7.47 27.19
CA GLU A 84 -21.45 7.83 28.45
C GLU A 84 -20.73 6.63 29.09
N PHE A 85 -21.27 5.43 28.93
CA PHE A 85 -20.67 4.19 29.42
C PHE A 85 -19.28 3.91 28.82
N HIS A 86 -19.12 4.17 27.54
CA HIS A 86 -17.84 4.00 26.86
C HIS A 86 -16.78 5.00 27.34
N GLN A 87 -17.20 6.16 27.83
CA GLN A 87 -16.28 7.16 28.38
C GLN A 87 -15.54 6.64 29.62
N VAL A 88 -16.21 5.87 30.49
CA VAL A 88 -15.56 5.27 31.67
C VAL A 88 -14.48 4.26 31.25
N ALA A 89 -14.78 3.40 30.28
CA ALA A 89 -13.81 2.43 29.77
C ALA A 89 -12.62 3.12 29.08
N LEU A 90 -12.90 4.15 28.26
CA LEU A 90 -11.86 4.97 27.63
C LEU A 90 -11.00 5.70 28.65
N GLN A 91 -11.59 6.19 29.76
CA GLN A 91 -10.84 6.85 30.83
C GLN A 91 -9.87 5.87 31.50
N MET A 92 -10.35 4.69 31.89
CA MET A 92 -9.48 3.65 32.48
C MET A 92 -8.31 3.29 31.56
N LEU A 93 -8.54 3.27 30.24
CA LEU A 93 -7.47 3.04 29.27
C LEU A 93 -6.52 4.23 29.17
N CYS A 94 -7.02 5.46 29.17
CA CYS A 94 -6.19 6.66 29.11
C CYS A 94 -5.31 6.81 30.36
N ASP A 95 -5.80 6.38 31.53
CA ASP A 95 -5.02 6.38 32.78
C ASP A 95 -3.75 5.51 32.69
N VAL A 96 -3.78 4.48 31.84
CA VAL A 96 -2.63 3.59 31.58
C VAL A 96 -1.93 3.87 30.24
N ALA A 97 -2.21 5.01 29.61
CA ALA A 97 -1.70 5.32 28.26
C ALA A 97 -0.17 5.42 28.16
N HIS A 98 0.50 5.71 29.27
CA HIS A 98 1.96 5.69 29.37
C HIS A 98 2.57 4.30 29.06
N ARG A 99 1.78 3.22 29.12
CA ARG A 99 2.18 1.85 28.78
C ARG A 99 1.86 1.46 27.34
N TRP A 100 1.11 2.28 26.60
CA TRP A 100 0.69 1.92 25.25
C TRP A 100 1.88 1.91 24.31
N ARG A 101 2.10 0.74 23.69
CA ARG A 101 3.11 0.51 22.67
C ARG A 101 2.52 0.52 21.27
N SER A 102 1.28 0.04 21.14
CA SER A 102 0.53 0.03 19.88
C SER A 102 -0.89 0.51 20.12
N LEU A 103 -1.35 1.42 19.27
CA LEU A 103 -2.74 1.87 19.24
C LEU A 103 -3.29 1.69 17.83
N THR A 104 -4.38 0.95 17.70
CA THR A 104 -5.21 0.92 16.50
C THR A 104 -6.54 1.56 16.85
N SER A 105 -6.96 2.58 16.11
CA SER A 105 -8.23 3.27 16.38
C SER A 105 -8.98 3.52 15.10
N THR A 106 -10.30 3.52 15.12
CA THR A 106 -11.06 4.23 14.09
C THR A 106 -10.93 5.74 14.29
N ASN A 107 -11.12 6.49 13.21
CA ASN A 107 -10.95 7.93 13.19
C ASN A 107 -11.78 8.67 14.26
N GLY A 108 -13.07 8.35 14.40
CA GLY A 108 -13.93 8.97 15.41
C GLY A 108 -13.47 8.71 16.85
N MET A 109 -13.06 7.47 17.15
CA MET A 109 -12.57 7.11 18.49
C MET A 109 -11.25 7.79 18.83
N LEU A 110 -10.40 8.02 17.81
CA LEU A 110 -9.12 8.64 18.03
C LEU A 110 -9.25 10.09 18.50
N GLU A 111 -10.23 10.84 17.98
CA GLU A 111 -10.47 12.20 18.45
C GLU A 111 -10.78 12.25 19.95
N SER A 112 -11.62 11.31 20.42
CA SER A 112 -11.96 11.18 21.83
C SER A 112 -10.72 10.86 22.67
N VAL A 113 -9.89 9.93 22.19
CA VAL A 113 -8.64 9.52 22.85
C VAL A 113 -7.62 10.66 22.86
N VAL A 114 -7.40 11.35 21.75
CA VAL A 114 -6.45 12.47 21.66
C VAL A 114 -6.86 13.61 22.60
N ARG A 115 -8.17 13.91 22.71
CA ARG A 115 -8.69 14.91 23.65
C ARG A 115 -8.39 14.55 25.10
N MET A 116 -8.41 13.26 25.44
CA MET A 116 -8.13 12.76 26.78
C MET A 116 -6.63 12.67 27.09
N LEU A 117 -5.79 12.47 26.07
CA LEU A 117 -4.35 12.26 26.22
C LEU A 117 -3.53 13.55 26.21
N ARG A 118 -3.87 14.48 27.11
CA ARG A 118 -3.12 15.74 27.29
C ARG A 118 -1.64 15.51 27.62
N HIS A 119 -1.31 14.39 28.25
CA HIS A 119 0.04 14.06 28.73
C HIS A 119 0.92 13.35 27.69
N GLY A 120 0.43 13.11 26.47
CA GLY A 120 1.19 12.42 25.43
C GLY A 120 1.19 10.90 25.58
N LEU A 121 1.94 10.24 24.70
CA LEU A 121 2.03 8.79 24.60
C LEU A 121 3.52 8.38 24.54
N PRO A 122 4.22 8.36 25.69
CA PRO A 122 5.68 8.31 25.73
C PRO A 122 6.28 6.99 25.19
N ARG A 123 5.52 5.89 25.24
CA ARG A 123 5.95 4.56 24.79
C ARG A 123 5.34 4.10 23.47
N LEU A 124 4.56 4.96 22.81
CA LEU A 124 3.84 4.56 21.61
C LEU A 124 4.82 4.42 20.43
N GLU A 125 4.95 3.19 19.95
CA GLU A 125 5.79 2.85 18.80
C GLU A 125 4.96 2.72 17.52
N ASN A 126 3.70 2.29 17.64
CA ASN A 126 2.84 1.99 16.50
C ASN A 126 1.48 2.66 16.67
N LEU A 127 1.06 3.40 15.65
CA LEU A 127 -0.22 4.05 15.59
C LEU A 127 -0.89 3.72 14.25
N ALA A 128 -2.07 3.13 14.30
CA ALA A 128 -2.88 2.83 13.13
C ALA A 128 -4.27 3.46 13.30
N VAL A 129 -4.74 4.16 12.28
CA VAL A 129 -5.99 4.91 12.29
C VAL A 129 -6.82 4.49 11.11
N CYS A 130 -7.79 3.62 11.37
CA CYS A 130 -8.67 3.09 10.36
C CYS A 130 -9.74 4.12 9.97
N ARG A 131 -9.93 4.31 8.67
CA ARG A 131 -11.05 5.10 8.15
C ARG A 131 -12.36 4.36 8.42
N SER A 132 -13.35 5.05 9.00
CA SER A 132 -14.72 4.52 9.03
C SER A 132 -15.32 4.62 7.63
N ARG A 133 -16.02 3.59 7.18
CA ARG A 133 -16.70 3.58 5.87
C ARG A 133 -17.79 4.64 5.76
N THR A 134 -18.37 5.04 6.89
CA THR A 134 -19.55 5.92 6.94
C THR A 134 -19.19 7.40 6.92
N ASN A 135 -17.99 7.77 7.39
CA ASN A 135 -17.59 9.16 7.58
C ASN A 135 -16.58 9.57 6.52
N LEU A 136 -17.10 10.03 5.37
CA LEU A 136 -16.30 10.73 4.34
C LEU A 136 -15.87 12.13 4.80
N CYS A 137 -16.52 12.70 5.82
CA CYS A 137 -16.17 14.00 6.37
C CYS A 137 -14.76 13.97 6.95
N ARG A 138 -13.94 14.92 6.50
CA ARG A 138 -12.61 15.20 7.05
C ARG A 138 -12.79 15.38 8.56
N PRO A 139 -12.18 14.56 9.42
CA PRO A 139 -12.25 14.80 10.86
C PRO A 139 -11.71 16.20 11.11
N ALA A 140 -12.46 17.03 11.83
CA ALA A 140 -11.94 18.27 12.36
C ALA A 140 -10.91 17.86 13.41
N MET A 141 -9.65 17.71 13.00
CA MET A 141 -8.62 17.22 13.88
C MET A 141 -8.46 18.21 15.05
N PRO A 142 -8.28 17.70 16.28
CA PRO A 142 -7.94 18.56 17.40
C PRO A 142 -6.66 19.32 17.04
N GLY A 143 -6.65 20.64 17.24
CA GLY A 143 -5.49 21.50 16.94
C GLY A 143 -4.22 21.17 17.74
N TYR A 144 -4.24 20.11 18.55
CA TYR A 144 -3.14 19.64 19.36
C TYR A 144 -2.86 18.15 19.09
N VAL A 145 -1.64 17.87 18.64
CA VAL A 145 -1.09 16.52 18.49
C VAL A 145 -0.25 16.17 19.74
N PRO A 146 -0.56 15.07 20.45
CA PRO A 146 0.22 14.63 21.60
C PRO A 146 1.66 14.29 21.22
N ARG A 147 2.62 14.52 22.12
CA ARG A 147 4.01 14.10 21.91
C ARG A 147 4.11 12.57 21.91
N MET A 148 4.76 12.02 20.88
CA MET A 148 4.96 10.58 20.68
C MET A 148 6.44 10.32 20.32
N PRO A 149 7.36 10.46 21.28
CA PRO A 149 8.80 10.48 21.02
C PRO A 149 9.38 9.12 20.58
N GLN A 150 8.60 8.04 20.68
CA GLN A 150 9.02 6.69 20.28
C GLN A 150 8.28 6.17 19.05
N LEU A 151 7.50 7.02 18.36
CA LEU A 151 6.66 6.57 17.26
C LEU A 151 7.51 6.17 16.06
N GLN A 152 7.44 4.90 15.70
CA GLN A 152 8.19 4.30 14.59
C GLN A 152 7.32 3.97 13.39
N SER A 153 6.05 3.65 13.62
CA SER A 153 5.10 3.26 12.57
C SER A 153 3.80 4.06 12.68
N TYR A 154 3.39 4.67 11.57
CA TYR A 154 2.11 5.36 11.44
C TYR A 154 1.32 4.80 10.25
N SER A 155 0.03 4.53 10.42
CA SER A 155 -0.89 4.20 9.34
C SER A 155 -2.20 4.99 9.55
N GLY A 156 -2.67 5.75 8.56
CA GLY A 156 -3.90 6.54 8.72
C GLY A 156 -3.98 7.78 7.82
N PRO A 157 -4.96 8.67 8.04
CA PRO A 157 -5.08 9.91 7.28
C PRO A 157 -3.96 10.89 7.65
N PRO A 158 -3.63 11.86 6.79
CA PRO A 158 -2.63 12.87 7.13
C PRO A 158 -3.12 13.80 8.23
N TRP A 159 -2.20 14.21 9.10
CA TRP A 159 -2.49 15.12 10.21
C TRP A 159 -1.68 16.40 10.07
N SER A 160 -2.38 17.54 10.03
CA SER A 160 -1.74 18.85 9.98
C SER A 160 -0.82 19.06 11.18
N GLY A 161 0.45 19.41 10.94
CA GLY A 161 1.43 19.68 11.99
C GLY A 161 1.91 18.46 12.79
N PHE A 162 1.41 17.26 12.50
CA PHE A 162 1.89 16.03 13.15
C PHE A 162 3.34 15.75 12.79
N TYR A 163 3.68 15.86 11.51
CA TYR A 163 4.99 15.48 11.01
C TYR A 163 6.11 16.29 11.67
N ALA A 164 5.90 17.60 11.90
CA ALA A 164 6.85 18.46 12.60
C ALA A 164 7.21 18.00 14.03
N ARG A 165 6.40 17.11 14.64
CA ARG A 165 6.59 16.63 16.02
C ARG A 165 7.13 15.20 16.12
N VAL A 166 7.08 14.41 15.04
CA VAL A 166 7.48 12.99 15.03
C VAL A 166 8.63 12.71 14.03
N THR A 167 9.29 13.76 13.56
CA THR A 167 10.25 13.75 12.45
C THR A 167 11.36 12.71 12.55
N SER A 168 11.92 12.51 13.75
CA SER A 168 13.18 11.77 13.91
C SER A 168 13.01 10.28 14.17
N THR A 169 11.84 9.80 14.61
CA THR A 169 11.66 8.38 14.97
C THR A 169 10.85 7.59 13.97
N LEU A 170 10.16 8.27 13.06
CA LEU A 170 9.24 7.63 12.14
C LEU A 170 9.99 6.89 11.02
N ILE A 171 9.83 5.56 10.99
CA ILE A 171 10.50 4.65 10.05
C ILE A 171 9.54 4.16 8.97
N ARG A 172 8.27 3.92 9.34
CA ARG A 172 7.24 3.36 8.46
C ARG A 172 6.02 4.24 8.47
N VAL A 173 5.53 4.59 7.27
CA VAL A 173 4.33 5.39 7.11
C VAL A 173 3.42 4.79 6.05
N GLU A 174 2.14 4.74 6.35
CA GLU A 174 1.06 4.46 5.42
C GLU A 174 0.02 5.59 5.51
N LEU A 175 -0.10 6.40 4.47
CA LEU A 175 -1.12 7.45 4.40
C LEU A 175 -2.30 6.99 3.56
N SER A 176 -3.49 6.92 4.14
CA SER A 176 -4.73 6.59 3.42
C SER A 176 -5.96 7.19 4.11
N PRO A 177 -6.79 7.96 3.39
CA PRO A 177 -6.51 8.67 2.13
C PRO A 177 -5.57 9.87 2.34
N ALA A 178 -4.80 10.26 1.32
CA ALA A 178 -3.98 11.48 1.35
C ALA A 178 -4.03 12.26 0.03
N GLU A 179 -3.74 13.56 0.12
CA GLU A 179 -3.47 14.41 -1.07
C GLU A 179 -1.95 14.56 -1.27
N PRO A 180 -1.47 14.86 -2.48
CA PRO A 180 -0.04 14.98 -2.80
C PRO A 180 0.75 15.88 -1.85
N GLU A 181 0.16 16.99 -1.42
CA GLU A 181 0.75 17.97 -0.51
C GLU A 181 1.14 17.34 0.82
N HIS A 182 0.29 16.45 1.34
CA HIS A 182 0.53 15.77 2.61
C HIS A 182 1.69 14.77 2.50
N ALA A 183 1.85 14.11 1.35
CA ALA A 183 2.96 13.21 1.10
C ALA A 183 4.29 13.96 1.03
N VAL A 184 4.30 15.11 0.35
CA VAL A 184 5.48 15.97 0.23
C VAL A 184 5.84 16.58 1.59
N GLU A 185 4.86 17.09 2.35
CA GLU A 185 5.07 17.60 3.71
C GLU A 185 5.62 16.52 4.64
N LEU A 186 5.08 15.29 4.58
CA LEU A 186 5.57 14.15 5.34
C LEU A 186 7.06 13.90 5.06
N LEU A 187 7.43 13.76 3.78
CA LEU A 187 8.80 13.43 3.38
C LEU A 187 9.77 14.59 3.64
N LEU A 188 9.28 15.84 3.62
CA LEU A 188 10.08 17.03 3.95
C LEU A 188 10.45 17.05 5.43
N ASN A 189 9.51 16.67 6.29
CA ASN A 189 9.70 16.73 7.74
C ASN A 189 10.33 15.44 8.31
N CYS A 190 10.07 14.28 7.70
CA CYS A 190 10.47 12.99 8.25
C CYS A 190 11.55 12.31 7.38
N THR A 191 12.81 12.67 7.60
CA THR A 191 13.94 12.19 6.78
C THR A 191 14.36 10.74 7.05
N ASN A 192 13.89 10.16 8.16
CA ASN A 192 14.23 8.80 8.60
C ASN A 192 13.27 7.72 8.09
N ILE A 193 12.29 8.09 7.26
CA ILE A 193 11.34 7.13 6.69
C ILE A 193 12.08 6.17 5.77
N VAL A 194 11.95 4.87 6.06
CA VAL A 194 12.49 3.78 5.26
C VAL A 194 11.42 3.19 4.35
N GLN A 195 10.17 3.14 4.81
CA GLN A 195 9.03 2.60 4.05
C GLN A 195 7.87 3.57 4.05
N CYS A 196 7.41 3.96 2.86
CA CYS A 196 6.29 4.88 2.68
C CYS A 196 5.26 4.25 1.73
N THR A 197 4.02 4.16 2.18
CA THR A 197 2.86 3.78 1.37
C THR A 197 1.90 4.96 1.32
N LEU A 198 1.53 5.38 0.12
CA LEU A 198 0.67 6.52 -0.14
C LEU A 198 -0.55 6.04 -0.92
N ASP A 199 -1.72 6.26 -0.38
CA ASP A 199 -3.02 6.03 -1.02
C ASP A 199 -3.68 7.38 -1.28
N LEU A 200 -3.49 7.87 -2.50
CA LEU A 200 -3.80 9.21 -2.92
C LEU A 200 -5.24 9.28 -3.44
N GLU A 201 -6.07 10.06 -2.76
CA GLU A 201 -7.47 10.29 -3.10
C GLU A 201 -7.80 11.77 -2.94
N LYS A 202 -8.66 12.32 -3.82
CA LYS A 202 -9.18 13.67 -3.61
C LYS A 202 -10.14 13.63 -2.42
N LEU A 203 -9.79 14.27 -1.30
CA LEU A 203 -10.56 14.16 -0.06
C LEU A 203 -11.92 14.86 -0.15
N ASP A 204 -12.00 15.95 -0.92
CA ASP A 204 -13.22 16.69 -1.14
C ASP A 204 -13.31 17.12 -2.61
N PRO A 205 -14.23 16.54 -3.40
CA PRO A 205 -14.39 16.91 -4.80
C PRO A 205 -14.85 18.35 -5.00
N TYR A 206 -15.54 18.94 -4.01
CA TYR A 206 -16.15 20.28 -4.05
C TYR A 206 -15.27 21.37 -3.46
N SER A 207 -14.23 21.01 -2.70
CA SER A 207 -13.21 21.94 -2.23
C SER A 207 -12.28 22.35 -3.39
N GLU A 208 -12.77 23.23 -4.27
CA GLU A 208 -11.91 23.93 -5.23
C GLU A 208 -10.97 24.94 -4.53
N ARG A 209 -11.26 25.30 -3.28
CA ARG A 209 -10.71 26.52 -2.68
C ARG A 209 -9.31 26.40 -2.09
N HIS A 210 -8.75 25.21 -1.84
CA HIS A 210 -7.53 25.08 -1.04
C HIS A 210 -6.48 24.09 -1.56
N GLN A 211 -6.37 23.89 -2.88
CA GLN A 211 -5.14 23.31 -3.42
C GLN A 211 -4.02 24.34 -3.20
N ARG A 212 -3.28 24.18 -2.09
CA ARG A 212 -2.02 24.90 -1.90
C ARG A 212 -1.09 24.37 -2.98
N PRO A 213 -0.60 25.22 -3.90
CA PRO A 213 0.33 24.75 -4.92
C PRO A 213 1.50 24.04 -4.23
N LEU A 214 1.87 22.86 -4.69
CA LEU A 214 3.01 22.10 -4.13
C LEU A 214 4.30 22.93 -4.12
N ASP A 215 4.44 23.88 -5.06
CA ASP A 215 5.53 24.85 -5.12
C ASP A 215 5.63 25.74 -3.88
N SER A 216 4.51 25.94 -3.16
CA SER A 216 4.49 26.69 -1.89
C SER A 216 5.09 25.91 -0.73
N LEU A 217 5.05 24.57 -0.76
CA LEU A 217 5.63 23.72 0.28
C LEU A 217 7.15 23.58 0.11
N ALA A 218 7.60 23.43 -1.13
CA ALA A 218 9.02 23.30 -1.45
C ALA A 218 9.33 23.94 -2.80
N LYS A 219 10.29 24.87 -2.79
CA LYS A 219 10.83 25.52 -4.01
C LYS A 219 11.56 24.53 -4.93
N GLY A 220 11.88 23.33 -4.46
CA GLY A 220 12.61 22.30 -5.19
C GLY A 220 12.14 20.89 -4.85
N ARG A 221 12.98 19.90 -5.16
CA ARG A 221 12.70 18.51 -4.78
C ARG A 221 13.04 18.27 -3.31
N VAL A 222 12.19 17.48 -2.66
CA VAL A 222 12.33 17.03 -1.28
C VAL A 222 13.22 15.79 -1.24
N MET A 223 14.30 15.87 -0.47
CA MET A 223 15.22 14.77 -0.27
C MET A 223 14.69 13.80 0.79
N ALA A 224 14.48 12.54 0.40
CA ALA A 224 14.11 11.43 1.27
C ALA A 224 15.28 10.42 1.34
N PRO A 225 16.35 10.72 2.09
CA PRO A 225 17.62 10.00 2.01
C PRO A 225 17.55 8.56 2.53
N ALA A 226 16.67 8.28 3.50
CA ALA A 226 16.53 6.95 4.08
C ALA A 226 15.50 6.06 3.36
N LEU A 227 14.74 6.62 2.40
CA LEU A 227 13.59 5.95 1.80
C LEU A 227 14.04 4.79 0.90
N ARG A 228 13.71 3.56 1.29
CA ARG A 228 14.08 2.32 0.58
C ARG A 228 12.91 1.70 -0.18
N SER A 229 11.69 1.86 0.31
CA SER A 229 10.47 1.31 -0.31
C SER A 229 9.42 2.40 -0.39
N LEU A 230 8.98 2.71 -1.61
CA LEU A 230 7.93 3.67 -1.90
C LEU A 230 6.81 2.97 -2.65
N ARG A 231 5.58 3.07 -2.12
CA ARG A 231 4.37 2.55 -2.75
C ARG A 231 3.40 3.69 -2.92
N ILE A 232 2.98 3.96 -4.15
CA ILE A 232 2.00 5.00 -4.46
C ILE A 232 0.82 4.34 -5.13
N LYS A 233 -0.37 4.60 -4.60
CA LYS A 233 -1.65 4.18 -5.14
C LYS A 233 -2.46 5.44 -5.39
N SER A 234 -3.07 5.56 -6.56
CA SER A 234 -3.97 6.68 -6.84
C SER A 234 -4.94 6.26 -7.92
N MET A 235 -6.17 6.74 -7.84
CA MET A 235 -7.03 6.71 -9.03
C MET A 235 -6.60 7.76 -10.04
N ARG A 236 -5.90 8.82 -9.63
CA ARG A 236 -5.54 9.94 -10.50
C ARG A 236 -4.07 9.96 -10.86
N ALA A 237 -3.79 10.09 -12.15
CA ALA A 237 -2.41 10.09 -12.66
C ALA A 237 -1.64 11.32 -12.21
N ASP A 238 -2.28 12.50 -12.26
CA ASP A 238 -1.69 13.78 -11.88
C ASP A 238 -1.19 13.78 -10.43
N PHE A 239 -1.91 13.15 -9.49
CA PHE A 239 -1.50 13.01 -8.10
C PHE A 239 -0.19 12.21 -7.95
N ILE A 240 -0.03 11.15 -8.74
CA ILE A 240 1.21 10.37 -8.78
C ILE A 240 2.33 11.23 -9.37
N CYS A 241 2.06 11.92 -10.48
CA CYS A 241 3.02 12.79 -11.16
C CYS A 241 3.56 13.88 -10.24
N GLU A 242 2.66 14.53 -9.49
CA GLU A 242 2.97 15.60 -8.54
C GLU A 242 3.92 15.13 -7.44
N VAL A 243 3.61 13.98 -6.82
CA VAL A 243 4.49 13.42 -5.78
C VAL A 243 5.85 13.04 -6.37
N LEU A 244 5.89 12.28 -7.47
CA LEU A 244 7.14 11.78 -8.06
C LEU A 244 8.07 12.92 -8.52
N ARG A 245 7.53 14.00 -9.08
CA ARG A 245 8.32 15.17 -9.49
C ARG A 245 8.93 15.92 -8.32
N LYS A 246 8.27 15.87 -7.15
CA LYS A 246 8.67 16.62 -5.96
C LYS A 246 9.59 15.87 -5.03
N ILE A 247 9.88 14.60 -5.25
CA ILE A 247 10.71 13.81 -4.35
C ILE A 247 12.02 13.35 -5.00
N GLN A 248 13.05 13.17 -4.18
CA GLN A 248 14.30 12.50 -4.52
C GLN A 248 14.62 11.45 -3.46
N ALA A 249 14.84 10.21 -3.88
CA ALA A 249 15.07 9.09 -2.97
C ALA A 249 16.32 8.30 -3.37
N PRO A 250 17.53 8.79 -3.03
CA PRO A 250 18.78 8.16 -3.47
C PRO A 250 18.98 6.74 -2.93
N ALA A 251 18.37 6.39 -1.78
CA ALA A 251 18.45 5.05 -1.21
C ALA A 251 17.33 4.10 -1.68
N LEU A 252 16.51 4.50 -2.65
CA LEU A 252 15.34 3.72 -3.06
C LEU A 252 15.76 2.39 -3.68
N ARG A 253 15.13 1.32 -3.21
CA ARG A 253 15.33 -0.05 -3.71
C ARG A 253 14.08 -0.65 -4.30
N GLU A 254 12.91 -0.22 -3.83
CA GLU A 254 11.62 -0.72 -4.28
C GLU A 254 10.68 0.45 -4.61
N LEU A 255 10.16 0.46 -5.83
CA LEU A 255 9.10 1.37 -6.26
C LEU A 255 7.89 0.54 -6.70
N LEU A 256 6.73 0.82 -6.11
CA LEU A 256 5.44 0.34 -6.59
C LEU A 256 4.56 1.54 -6.92
N VAL A 257 4.04 1.59 -8.14
CA VAL A 257 3.08 2.59 -8.56
C VAL A 257 1.83 1.90 -9.07
N MET A 258 0.67 2.26 -8.52
CA MET A 258 -0.63 1.72 -8.89
C MET A 258 -1.55 2.84 -9.33
N GLN A 259 -1.97 2.84 -10.60
CA GLN A 259 -2.84 3.85 -11.18
C GLN A 259 -4.21 3.24 -11.51
N SER A 260 -5.22 3.47 -10.69
CA SER A 260 -6.54 2.88 -10.93
C SER A 260 -7.38 3.63 -11.96
N ASN A 261 -6.85 4.53 -12.81
CA ASN A 261 -7.62 5.16 -13.90
C ASN A 261 -6.71 5.60 -15.07
N TYR A 262 -6.72 4.82 -16.15
CA TYR A 262 -5.92 5.09 -17.35
C TYR A 262 -6.34 6.33 -18.14
N ARG A 263 -7.55 6.87 -17.90
CA ARG A 263 -8.05 8.01 -18.69
C ARG A 263 -7.27 9.30 -18.44
N GLU A 264 -6.52 9.38 -17.35
CA GLU A 264 -5.89 10.62 -16.87
C GLU A 264 -4.44 10.80 -17.34
N GLY A 265 -3.99 9.98 -18.29
CA GLY A 265 -2.66 10.10 -18.91
C GLY A 265 -1.66 9.07 -18.38
N SER A 266 -0.49 9.05 -19.02
CA SER A 266 0.61 8.15 -18.70
C SER A 266 1.48 8.71 -17.56
N ILE A 267 1.82 7.85 -16.59
CA ILE A 267 2.75 8.18 -15.51
C ILE A 267 4.21 7.83 -15.85
N VAL A 268 4.49 7.34 -17.06
CA VAL A 268 5.84 6.92 -17.48
C VAL A 268 6.83 8.08 -17.36
N LEU A 269 6.52 9.23 -17.96
CA LEU A 269 7.41 10.39 -17.94
C LEU A 269 7.74 10.85 -16.50
N PRO A 270 6.76 10.99 -15.58
CA PRO A 270 7.07 11.25 -14.17
C PRO A 270 7.96 10.20 -13.50
N VAL A 271 7.80 8.92 -13.85
CA VAL A 271 8.67 7.84 -13.34
C VAL A 271 10.09 8.01 -13.88
N GLU A 272 10.26 8.30 -15.18
CA GLU A 272 11.56 8.61 -15.78
C GLU A 272 12.20 9.83 -15.10
N GLU A 273 11.47 10.93 -14.95
CA GLU A 273 11.93 12.17 -14.28
C GLU A 273 12.30 11.93 -12.80
N PHE A 274 11.63 11.00 -12.13
CA PHE A 274 11.94 10.62 -10.76
C PHE A 274 13.21 9.77 -10.68
N LEU A 275 13.34 8.76 -11.54
CA LEU A 275 14.51 7.89 -11.61
C LEU A 275 15.76 8.67 -12.04
N GLY A 276 15.64 9.59 -12.98
CA GLY A 276 16.75 10.43 -13.45
C GLY A 276 17.25 11.39 -12.39
N ALA A 277 16.37 11.83 -11.50
CA ALA A 277 16.72 12.73 -10.41
C ALA A 277 17.13 12.00 -9.11
N SER A 278 16.89 10.69 -9.03
CA SER A 278 17.19 9.86 -7.85
C SER A 278 18.23 8.82 -8.24
N PRO A 279 19.54 9.05 -7.98
CA PRO A 279 20.62 8.13 -8.32
C PRO A 279 20.58 6.88 -7.41
N CYS A 280 19.56 6.06 -7.59
CA CYS A 280 19.19 4.96 -6.72
C CYS A 280 19.56 3.61 -7.36
N GLN A 281 19.87 2.63 -6.51
CA GLN A 281 20.11 1.25 -6.94
C GLN A 281 18.81 0.46 -6.86
N MET A 282 17.84 0.84 -7.69
CA MET A 282 16.53 0.21 -7.67
C MET A 282 16.64 -1.28 -8.03
N THR A 283 16.08 -2.12 -7.16
CA THR A 283 16.10 -3.59 -7.30
C THR A 283 14.73 -4.17 -7.65
N ARG A 284 13.65 -3.45 -7.34
CA ARG A 284 12.27 -3.86 -7.63
C ARG A 284 11.46 -2.69 -8.16
N LEU A 285 10.82 -2.91 -9.29
CA LEU A 285 9.86 -1.99 -9.89
C LEU A 285 8.56 -2.73 -10.13
N THR A 286 7.46 -2.13 -9.70
CA THR A 286 6.10 -2.64 -9.92
C THR A 286 5.24 -1.52 -10.46
N LEU A 287 4.81 -1.64 -11.71
CA LEU A 287 3.86 -0.74 -12.35
C LEU A 287 2.53 -1.51 -12.48
N TRP A 288 1.52 -1.09 -11.74
CA TRP A 288 0.24 -1.77 -11.66
C TRP A 288 -0.89 -0.89 -12.17
N ASP A 289 -1.67 -1.43 -13.08
CA ASP A 289 -2.76 -0.73 -13.75
C ASP A 289 -2.27 0.52 -14.53
N VAL A 290 -1.08 0.46 -15.17
CA VAL A 290 -0.42 1.63 -15.81
C VAL A 290 -0.29 1.46 -17.33
N SER A 291 -0.68 2.48 -18.12
CA SER A 291 -0.42 2.51 -19.57
C SER A 291 1.07 2.78 -19.84
N VAL A 292 1.75 1.80 -20.44
CA VAL A 292 3.19 1.76 -20.72
C VAL A 292 3.38 1.06 -22.05
N SER A 293 4.07 1.69 -22.99
CA SER A 293 4.50 1.04 -24.24
C SER A 293 5.82 0.27 -24.06
N ALA A 294 6.18 -0.60 -25.01
CA ALA A 294 7.50 -1.23 -25.03
C ALA A 294 8.65 -0.20 -25.00
N ASN A 295 8.51 0.92 -25.71
CA ASN A 295 9.51 2.01 -25.74
C ASN A 295 9.63 2.72 -24.39
N ASP A 296 8.51 2.96 -23.71
CA ASP A 296 8.49 3.52 -22.35
C ASP A 296 9.17 2.59 -21.36
N LEU A 297 8.84 1.30 -21.43
CA LEU A 297 9.42 0.30 -20.57
C LEU A 297 10.93 0.20 -20.79
N GLN A 298 11.37 0.20 -22.04
CA GLN A 298 12.77 0.23 -22.43
C GLN A 298 13.52 1.40 -21.78
N ARG A 299 12.97 2.62 -21.86
CA ARG A 299 13.57 3.82 -21.24
C ARG A 299 13.71 3.67 -19.73
N ILE A 300 12.65 3.18 -19.06
CA ILE A 300 12.69 2.93 -17.62
C ILE A 300 13.75 1.86 -17.26
N MET A 301 13.87 0.81 -18.06
CA MET A 301 14.86 -0.25 -17.86
C MET A 301 16.29 0.28 -18.06
N ASP A 302 16.53 1.13 -19.07
CA ASP A 302 17.83 1.76 -19.33
C ASP A 302 18.30 2.63 -18.15
N MET A 303 17.37 3.23 -17.40
CA MET A 303 17.66 4.00 -16.19
C MET A 303 17.89 3.13 -14.94
N THR A 304 17.62 1.83 -15.00
CA THR A 304 17.55 0.95 -13.82
C THR A 304 18.34 -0.35 -14.00
N PRO A 305 19.65 -0.29 -14.31
CA PRO A 305 20.45 -1.47 -14.65
C PRO A 305 20.58 -2.51 -13.51
N HIS A 306 20.32 -2.11 -12.26
CA HIS A 306 20.35 -2.98 -11.08
C HIS A 306 19.03 -3.69 -10.79
N LEU A 307 18.02 -3.54 -11.66
CA LEU A 307 16.70 -4.10 -11.45
C LEU A 307 16.77 -5.64 -11.45
N ARG A 308 16.33 -6.24 -10.33
CA ARG A 308 16.25 -7.70 -10.16
C ARG A 308 14.85 -8.23 -10.38
N ARG A 309 13.84 -7.42 -10.09
CA ARG A 309 12.44 -7.78 -10.26
C ARG A 309 11.68 -6.67 -10.96
N LEU A 310 11.10 -7.02 -12.10
CA LEU A 310 10.17 -6.17 -12.83
C LEU A 310 8.79 -6.82 -12.80
N VAL A 311 7.79 -6.03 -12.41
CA VAL A 311 6.37 -6.40 -12.50
C VAL A 311 5.65 -5.30 -13.24
N VAL A 312 5.04 -5.63 -14.39
CA VAL A 312 4.19 -4.69 -15.12
C VAL A 312 2.83 -5.35 -15.32
N VAL A 313 1.80 -4.70 -14.81
CA VAL A 313 0.42 -5.16 -14.91
C VAL A 313 -0.39 -4.07 -15.58
N GLN A 314 -0.87 -4.37 -16.78
CA GLN A 314 -1.85 -3.63 -17.55
C GLN A 314 -3.14 -4.42 -17.56
N ILE A 315 -4.13 -3.88 -16.88
CA ILE A 315 -5.49 -4.41 -16.90
C ILE A 315 -6.27 -3.53 -17.86
N PRO A 316 -6.57 -3.99 -19.10
CA PRO A 316 -7.54 -3.34 -19.95
C PRO A 316 -8.82 -3.23 -19.13
N ARG A 317 -9.26 -2.01 -18.87
CA ARG A 317 -10.61 -1.82 -18.36
C ARG A 317 -11.54 -2.12 -19.51
N HIS A 318 -11.91 -3.41 -19.63
CA HIS A 318 -13.19 -3.79 -20.22
C HIS A 318 -14.19 -2.89 -19.54
N SER A 319 -14.79 -1.98 -20.32
CA SER A 319 -15.71 -0.99 -19.78
C SER A 319 -16.62 -1.70 -18.78
N PHE A 320 -16.58 -1.30 -17.51
CA PHE A 320 -17.73 -1.53 -16.65
C PHE A 320 -18.93 -1.20 -17.51
N GLU A 321 -19.78 -2.19 -17.75
CA GLU A 321 -20.93 -2.06 -18.61
C GLU A 321 -21.71 -0.86 -18.09
N GLU A 322 -21.52 0.30 -18.72
CA GLU A 322 -22.44 1.42 -18.60
C GLU A 322 -23.72 0.89 -19.24
N THR A 323 -24.53 0.24 -18.40
CA THR A 323 -25.90 -0.17 -18.69
C THR A 323 -26.71 1.11 -18.88
N GLY A 324 -26.61 1.72 -20.07
CA GLY A 324 -27.30 2.97 -20.35
C GLY A 324 -26.86 3.66 -21.64
N ILE A 325 -27.50 3.28 -22.76
CA ILE A 325 -27.81 4.05 -23.99
C ILE A 325 -26.64 4.70 -24.78
N ASN A 326 -25.45 4.95 -24.22
CA ASN A 326 -24.29 5.55 -24.91
C ASN A 326 -23.32 4.52 -25.52
N LYS A 327 -23.81 3.31 -25.82
CA LYS A 327 -23.01 2.16 -26.30
C LYS A 327 -22.25 2.44 -27.61
N MET A 328 -22.75 3.32 -28.47
CA MET A 328 -22.27 3.44 -29.86
C MET A 328 -21.11 4.43 -30.06
N ARG A 329 -21.00 5.51 -29.25
CA ARG A 329 -19.83 6.41 -29.30
C ARG A 329 -18.61 5.86 -28.56
N PHE A 330 -18.79 4.91 -27.64
CA PHE A 330 -17.69 4.29 -26.90
C PHE A 330 -16.99 3.16 -27.66
N VAL A 331 -17.69 2.42 -28.53
CA VAL A 331 -17.11 1.29 -29.27
C VAL A 331 -16.06 1.75 -30.29
N MET A 332 -16.22 2.90 -30.95
CA MET A 332 -15.18 3.44 -31.85
C MET A 332 -13.98 4.04 -31.11
N ARG A 333 -14.10 4.37 -29.82
CA ARG A 333 -12.98 4.82 -28.98
C ARG A 333 -12.29 3.67 -28.23
N ARG A 334 -12.83 2.44 -28.30
CA ARG A 334 -12.26 1.22 -27.68
C ARG A 334 -11.05 0.65 -28.43
N MET A 335 -10.80 1.07 -29.67
CA MET A 335 -9.57 0.76 -30.41
C MET A 335 -8.44 1.75 -30.12
N TRP A 336 -8.43 2.36 -28.93
CA TRP A 336 -7.22 3.04 -28.47
C TRP A 336 -6.20 1.94 -28.19
N GLU A 337 -5.33 1.77 -29.17
CA GLU A 337 -4.19 0.86 -29.28
C GLU A 337 -3.56 0.65 -27.91
N CYS A 338 -3.91 -0.47 -27.25
CA CYS A 338 -3.10 -0.97 -26.17
C CYS A 338 -1.78 -1.39 -26.82
N GLN A 339 -0.83 -0.46 -26.86
CA GLN A 339 0.49 -0.74 -27.38
C GLN A 339 1.07 -1.92 -26.60
N PRO A 340 1.75 -2.84 -27.29
CA PRO A 340 2.29 -4.00 -26.62
C PRO A 340 3.28 -3.58 -25.53
N LEU A 341 3.16 -4.20 -24.36
CA LEU A 341 4.08 -4.04 -23.22
C LEU A 341 5.49 -4.49 -23.55
N LEU A 342 5.56 -5.48 -24.43
CA LEU A 342 6.76 -6.20 -24.79
C LEU A 342 6.64 -6.49 -26.27
N ASP A 343 7.71 -6.21 -27.00
CA ASP A 343 7.91 -6.55 -28.41
C ASP A 343 9.25 -7.31 -28.56
N ASP A 344 9.50 -7.88 -29.74
CA ASP A 344 10.76 -8.59 -30.01
C ASP A 344 11.98 -7.66 -29.87
N ASN A 345 11.85 -6.37 -30.19
CA ASN A 345 12.93 -5.40 -30.03
C ASN A 345 13.37 -5.26 -28.57
N LEU A 346 12.41 -5.16 -27.64
CA LEU A 346 12.69 -5.08 -26.21
C LEU A 346 13.26 -6.41 -25.69
N LEU A 347 12.70 -7.55 -26.12
CA LEU A 347 13.22 -8.88 -25.78
C LEU A 347 14.68 -9.03 -26.20
N HIS A 348 15.03 -8.71 -27.46
CA HIS A 348 16.40 -8.80 -27.94
C HIS A 348 17.39 -7.94 -27.14
N ARG A 349 16.96 -6.80 -26.57
CA ARG A 349 17.84 -5.99 -25.71
C ARG A 349 17.99 -6.54 -24.28
N LEU A 350 17.11 -7.45 -23.86
CA LEU A 350 17.26 -8.17 -22.59
C LEU A 350 18.23 -9.35 -22.71
N ILE A 351 18.46 -9.86 -23.92
CA ILE A 351 19.42 -10.93 -24.23
C ILE A 351 20.86 -10.42 -24.09
N PRO A 352 21.72 -11.04 -23.27
CA PRO A 352 23.13 -10.68 -23.18
C PRO A 352 23.87 -10.89 -24.52
N GLY A 353 24.56 -9.86 -25.02
CA GLY A 353 25.49 -10.01 -26.14
C GLY A 353 24.86 -10.05 -27.54
N ALA A 354 23.53 -10.06 -27.65
CA ALA A 354 22.84 -9.96 -28.94
C ALA A 354 23.27 -8.69 -29.69
N GLY A 355 23.84 -8.87 -30.89
CA GLY A 355 24.32 -7.77 -31.74
C GLY A 355 25.43 -6.92 -31.11
N GLY A 356 26.20 -7.46 -30.16
CA GLY A 356 27.31 -6.74 -29.51
C GLY A 356 26.88 -5.64 -28.54
N ARG A 357 25.57 -5.52 -28.23
CA ARG A 357 25.05 -4.53 -27.28
C ARG A 357 25.09 -5.06 -25.85
N LYS A 358 25.30 -4.16 -24.88
CA LYS A 358 25.17 -4.50 -23.46
C LYS A 358 23.69 -4.76 -23.14
N SER A 359 23.42 -5.84 -22.40
CA SER A 359 22.07 -6.13 -21.89
C SER A 359 21.58 -4.97 -21.02
N ILE A 360 20.30 -4.57 -21.19
CA ILE A 360 19.72 -3.45 -20.43
C ILE A 360 19.62 -3.80 -18.93
N LEU A 361 19.19 -5.02 -18.61
CA LEU A 361 18.93 -5.47 -17.25
C LEU A 361 19.79 -6.69 -16.89
N PRO A 362 21.10 -6.53 -16.74
CA PRO A 362 22.00 -7.66 -16.48
C PRO A 362 21.60 -8.42 -15.20
N CYS A 363 21.07 -7.72 -14.19
CA CYS A 363 20.72 -8.30 -12.89
C CYS A 363 19.30 -8.88 -12.80
N LEU A 364 18.52 -8.94 -13.90
CA LEU A 364 17.12 -9.37 -13.85
C LEU A 364 16.99 -10.84 -13.44
N GLU A 365 16.37 -11.08 -12.30
CA GLU A 365 16.08 -12.42 -11.76
C GLU A 365 14.62 -12.82 -11.97
N ARG A 366 13.70 -11.85 -12.09
CA ARG A 366 12.27 -12.11 -12.22
C ARG A 366 11.54 -11.10 -13.10
N LEU A 367 10.76 -11.61 -14.05
CA LEU A 367 9.93 -10.84 -14.97
C LEU A 367 8.46 -11.28 -14.84
N ASP A 368 7.59 -10.41 -14.33
CA ASP A 368 6.14 -10.65 -14.30
C ASP A 368 5.47 -9.61 -15.23
N LEU A 369 4.85 -10.06 -16.32
CA LEU A 369 4.12 -9.22 -17.27
C LEU A 369 2.66 -9.67 -17.38
N ASP A 370 1.74 -8.73 -17.29
CA ASP A 370 0.30 -8.94 -17.48
C ASP A 370 -0.22 -7.83 -18.40
N GLY A 371 -0.67 -8.16 -19.61
CA GLY A 371 -1.13 -7.17 -20.59
C GLY A 371 -1.09 -7.66 -22.03
N VAL A 372 -1.09 -6.72 -22.98
CA VAL A 372 -0.91 -7.01 -24.41
C VAL A 372 0.57 -7.25 -24.67
N ILE A 373 0.91 -8.40 -25.23
CA ILE A 373 2.28 -8.81 -25.50
C ILE A 373 2.38 -9.12 -27.00
N SER A 374 3.34 -8.54 -27.69
CA SER A 374 3.67 -8.89 -29.08
C SER A 374 5.07 -9.49 -29.12
N GLY A 375 5.31 -10.46 -29.99
CA GLY A 375 6.64 -11.01 -30.23
C GLY A 375 6.69 -12.53 -30.16
N SER A 376 7.90 -13.08 -30.17
CA SER A 376 8.10 -14.52 -30.26
C SER A 376 8.48 -15.15 -28.92
N PHE A 377 7.93 -16.33 -28.62
CA PHE A 377 8.44 -17.13 -27.50
C PHE A 377 9.89 -17.55 -27.71
N THR A 378 10.34 -17.63 -28.96
CA THR A 378 11.73 -17.93 -29.33
C THR A 378 12.69 -16.90 -28.73
N SER A 379 12.44 -15.60 -28.93
CA SER A 379 13.24 -14.52 -28.32
C SER A 379 13.28 -14.61 -26.78
N LEU A 380 12.16 -15.00 -26.16
CA LEU A 380 12.08 -15.16 -24.70
C LEU A 380 12.85 -16.41 -24.22
N ALA A 381 12.81 -17.50 -24.98
CA ALA A 381 13.57 -18.72 -24.71
C ALA A 381 15.07 -18.46 -24.83
N ASP A 382 15.50 -17.77 -25.89
CA ASP A 382 16.89 -17.39 -26.10
C ASP A 382 17.41 -16.50 -24.95
N MET A 383 16.58 -15.57 -24.46
CA MET A 383 16.90 -14.77 -23.26
C MET A 383 17.12 -15.63 -22.00
N VAL A 384 16.34 -16.71 -21.82
CA VAL A 384 16.50 -17.62 -20.67
C VAL A 384 17.77 -18.44 -20.80
N ASP A 385 18.02 -19.00 -21.98
CA ASP A 385 19.16 -19.87 -22.23
C ASP A 385 20.48 -19.11 -22.10
N ASP A 386 20.59 -17.91 -22.69
CA ASP A 386 21.80 -17.07 -22.58
C ASP A 386 22.07 -16.60 -21.14
N ARG A 387 21.03 -16.52 -20.30
CA ARG A 387 21.18 -16.14 -18.89
C ARG A 387 21.45 -17.33 -17.98
N ARG A 388 21.29 -18.57 -18.45
CA ARG A 388 21.41 -19.78 -17.62
C ARG A 388 22.80 -19.91 -16.97
N GLU A 389 23.83 -19.53 -17.71
CA GLU A 389 25.23 -19.57 -17.26
C GLU A 389 25.73 -18.21 -16.73
N SER A 390 24.87 -17.18 -16.73
CA SER A 390 25.24 -15.86 -16.23
C SER A 390 25.34 -15.81 -14.70
N ALA A 391 26.04 -14.82 -14.16
CA ALA A 391 26.16 -14.61 -12.72
C ALA A 391 24.81 -14.33 -12.01
N THR A 392 23.81 -13.88 -12.76
CA THR A 392 22.47 -13.56 -12.27
C THR A 392 21.42 -14.22 -13.18
N PRO A 393 21.22 -15.54 -13.04
CA PRO A 393 20.30 -16.27 -13.89
C PRO A 393 18.86 -15.80 -13.68
N LEU A 394 18.09 -15.82 -14.76
CA LEU A 394 16.66 -15.55 -14.70
C LEU A 394 15.97 -16.73 -14.01
N LYS A 395 15.27 -16.47 -12.90
CA LYS A 395 14.67 -17.50 -12.05
C LYS A 395 13.19 -17.69 -12.31
N ALA A 396 12.49 -16.65 -12.77
CA ALA A 396 11.05 -16.71 -12.95
C ALA A 396 10.57 -15.76 -14.06
N VAL A 397 9.67 -16.29 -14.89
CA VAL A 397 8.93 -15.54 -15.90
C VAL A 397 7.45 -15.86 -15.77
N ARG A 398 6.66 -14.83 -15.49
CA ARG A 398 5.20 -14.94 -15.47
C ARG A 398 4.60 -14.07 -16.56
N LEU A 399 3.84 -14.67 -17.47
CA LEU A 399 3.12 -13.98 -18.52
C LEU A 399 1.61 -14.19 -18.34
N ILE A 400 0.87 -13.09 -18.27
CA ILE A 400 -0.58 -13.09 -18.37
C ILE A 400 -0.92 -12.38 -19.68
N VAL A 401 -1.22 -13.17 -20.70
CA VAL A 401 -1.44 -12.74 -22.08
C VAL A 401 -2.91 -12.34 -22.22
N ARG A 402 -3.16 -11.08 -22.58
CA ARG A 402 -4.52 -10.55 -22.76
C ARG A 402 -4.91 -10.47 -24.24
N GLU A 403 -6.20 -10.26 -24.48
CA GLU A 403 -6.76 -10.03 -25.82
C GLU A 403 -6.00 -8.92 -26.57
N GLY A 404 -5.74 -9.14 -27.87
CA GLY A 404 -4.91 -8.26 -28.70
C GLY A 404 -3.41 -8.58 -28.70
N SER A 405 -2.97 -9.56 -27.90
CA SER A 405 -1.59 -10.05 -27.93
C SER A 405 -1.30 -10.83 -29.22
N GLU A 406 -0.16 -10.56 -29.84
CA GLU A 406 0.35 -11.26 -31.02
C GLU A 406 1.60 -12.07 -30.62
N LEU A 407 1.38 -13.18 -29.92
CA LEU A 407 2.44 -14.10 -29.54
C LEU A 407 2.49 -15.27 -30.52
N SER A 408 3.68 -15.60 -31.03
CA SER A 408 3.85 -16.81 -31.86
C SER A 408 3.46 -18.07 -31.08
N ASP A 409 2.77 -19.03 -31.70
CA ASP A 409 2.41 -20.31 -31.08
C ASP A 409 3.53 -21.36 -31.22
N ASP A 410 4.77 -20.95 -30.95
CA ASP A 410 5.94 -21.84 -31.00
C ASP A 410 5.98 -22.77 -29.77
N LYS A 411 5.53 -24.01 -29.96
CA LYS A 411 5.50 -25.03 -28.91
C LYS A 411 6.90 -25.38 -28.40
N ASP A 412 7.88 -25.41 -29.29
CA ASP A 412 9.25 -25.81 -28.95
C ASP A 412 9.90 -24.75 -28.05
N ALA A 413 9.68 -23.47 -28.36
CA ALA A 413 10.12 -22.37 -27.49
C ALA A 413 9.45 -22.41 -26.11
N VAL A 414 8.16 -22.76 -26.03
CA VAL A 414 7.45 -22.90 -24.74
C VAL A 414 8.01 -24.06 -23.92
N GLU A 415 8.36 -25.19 -24.54
CA GLU A 415 9.02 -26.29 -23.83
C GLU A 415 10.43 -25.90 -23.37
N ARG A 416 11.23 -25.23 -24.19
CA ARG A 416 12.53 -24.67 -23.77
C ARG A 416 12.40 -23.78 -22.54
N LEU A 417 11.38 -22.91 -22.49
CA LEU A 417 11.11 -22.07 -21.32
C LEU A 417 10.76 -22.90 -20.06
N ARG A 418 9.99 -23.98 -20.21
CA ARG A 418 9.63 -24.89 -19.11
C ARG A 418 10.85 -25.66 -18.60
N GLU A 419 11.70 -26.15 -19.50
CA GLU A 419 12.94 -26.85 -19.15
C GLU A 419 13.97 -25.90 -18.51
N GLY A 420 14.08 -24.67 -19.04
CA GLY A 420 14.99 -23.64 -18.55
C GLY A 420 14.65 -23.15 -17.14
N LEU A 421 13.37 -22.88 -16.88
CA LEU A 421 12.90 -22.22 -15.65
C LEU A 421 12.18 -23.16 -14.66
N GLY A 422 11.79 -24.37 -15.08
CA GLY A 422 10.98 -25.29 -14.28
C GLY A 422 9.68 -24.66 -13.78
N HIS A 423 9.45 -24.71 -12.46
CA HIS A 423 8.29 -24.07 -11.80
C HIS A 423 8.31 -22.53 -11.85
N GLY A 424 9.42 -21.93 -12.28
CA GLY A 424 9.59 -20.49 -12.46
C GLY A 424 8.86 -19.93 -13.68
N PHE A 425 8.52 -20.77 -14.67
CA PHE A 425 7.74 -20.35 -15.84
C PHE A 425 6.24 -20.54 -15.60
N ARG A 426 5.45 -19.48 -15.78
CA ARG A 426 3.99 -19.52 -15.72
C ARG A 426 3.40 -18.67 -16.83
N MET A 427 2.53 -19.27 -17.64
CA MET A 427 1.78 -18.56 -18.67
C MET A 427 0.28 -18.76 -18.45
N THR A 428 -0.49 -17.69 -18.55
CA THR A 428 -1.95 -17.73 -18.53
C THR A 428 -2.46 -16.88 -19.69
N ARG A 429 -3.32 -17.47 -20.54
CA ARG A 429 -3.99 -16.73 -21.63
C ARG A 429 -5.41 -16.38 -21.17
N HIS A 430 -5.73 -15.09 -21.15
CA HIS A 430 -7.10 -14.61 -21.00
C HIS A 430 -7.68 -14.38 -22.38
N CYS A 431 -8.19 -15.45 -23.00
CA CYS A 431 -9.06 -15.33 -24.16
C CYS A 431 -10.51 -15.13 -23.65
N PRO A 432 -11.26 -14.14 -24.15
CA PRO A 432 -12.70 -14.13 -23.92
C PRO A 432 -13.29 -15.46 -24.40
N ALA A 433 -14.26 -15.99 -23.65
CA ALA A 433 -14.98 -17.18 -24.10
C ALA A 433 -15.53 -16.90 -25.51
N PRO A 434 -15.43 -17.85 -26.46
CA PRO A 434 -16.03 -17.67 -27.78
C PRO A 434 -17.52 -17.35 -27.58
N SER A 435 -17.93 -16.17 -28.03
CA SER A 435 -19.28 -15.63 -27.91
C SER A 435 -20.27 -16.32 -28.82
#